data_AF-A0A429F0G3-F1
#
_entry.id   AF-A0A429F0G3-F1
#
_cell.length_a   1.000
_cell.length_b   1.000
_cell.length_c   1.000
_cell.angle_alpha   90.00
_cell.angle_beta   90.00
_cell.angle_gamma   90.00
#
_symmetry.space_group_name_H-M   'P 1'
#
loop_
_entity.id
_entity.type
_entity.pdbx_description
1 polymer ?
#
loop_
_entity_poly.entity_id
_entity_poly.type
_entity_poly.pdbx_seq_one_letter_code
_entity_poly.pdbx_strand_id
1 'polypeptide(L)'
;MSDQHATPRRRGAARTDELLQVTLDLAAEVGYAGLNIEAVARRAGVGKHTIYRRWPSKAALLLDALSRVWTTDLDYHDTGDVRADLREQFLRSAPALSSPPIGPVYRGLIAEAQSDPALRATLHERFLLTVEKRTLDRITRAQHAGELVADVDLEFAAEVLCGTLYYRQLLSTRPIDENAVDDLLDMFMAAYRTTR
;
A
#
# COMPACT_ATOMS: atom_id res chain seq x y z
N MET A 1 17.33 19.56 -31.21
CA MET A 1 17.03 18.15 -30.90
C MET A 1 17.91 17.72 -29.73
N SER A 2 17.54 18.15 -28.51
CA SER A 2 18.39 17.96 -27.34
C SER A 2 18.17 16.58 -26.74
N ASP A 3 19.17 15.73 -26.93
CA ASP A 3 19.25 14.37 -26.41
C ASP A 3 19.54 14.41 -24.90
N GLN A 4 18.49 14.30 -24.09
CA GLN A 4 18.60 14.27 -22.63
C GLN A 4 19.19 12.92 -22.18
N HIS A 5 20.51 12.89 -21.95
CA HIS A 5 21.15 11.78 -21.25
C HIS A 5 20.69 11.75 -19.79
N ALA A 6 19.64 10.96 -19.50
CA ALA A 6 19.21 10.70 -18.13
C ALA A 6 20.37 10.14 -17.30
N THR A 7 20.63 10.75 -16.13
CA THR A 7 21.70 10.38 -15.19
C THR A 7 21.56 8.90 -14.75
N PRO A 8 22.64 8.15 -14.51
CA PRO A 8 22.59 6.71 -14.21
C PRO A 8 21.59 6.31 -13.10
N ARG A 9 21.47 7.12 -12.05
CA ARG A 9 20.52 6.91 -10.95
C ARG A 9 19.05 6.97 -11.39
N ARG A 10 18.71 7.88 -12.30
CA ARG A 10 17.36 8.03 -12.88
C ARG A 10 17.00 6.85 -13.78
N ARG A 11 17.96 6.34 -14.56
CA ARG A 11 17.79 5.11 -15.35
C ARG A 11 17.58 3.87 -14.48
N GLY A 12 18.30 3.76 -13.37
CA GLY A 12 18.12 2.67 -12.40
C GLY A 12 16.75 2.66 -11.73
N ALA A 13 16.22 3.84 -11.37
CA ALA A 13 14.88 3.99 -10.82
C ALA A 13 13.79 3.62 -11.84
N ALA A 14 13.87 4.12 -13.07
CA ALA A 14 12.91 3.79 -14.12
C ALA A 14 12.83 2.28 -14.41
N ARG A 15 13.99 1.60 -14.48
CA ARG A 15 14.05 0.14 -14.63
C ARG A 15 13.49 -0.64 -13.44
N THR A 16 13.56 -0.04 -12.24
CA THR A 16 12.97 -0.64 -11.04
C THR A 16 11.46 -0.59 -11.14
N ASP A 17 10.91 0.58 -11.45
CA ASP A 17 9.47 0.79 -11.58
C ASP A 17 8.87 -0.13 -12.65
N GLU A 18 9.54 -0.28 -13.80
CA GLU A 18 9.15 -1.22 -14.85
C GLU A 18 9.10 -2.67 -14.36
N LEU A 19 10.11 -3.12 -13.61
CA LEU A 19 10.14 -4.47 -13.05
C LEU A 19 9.03 -4.70 -12.01
N LEU A 20 8.75 -3.71 -11.16
CA LEU A 20 7.66 -3.78 -10.19
C LEU A 20 6.30 -3.86 -10.90
N GLN A 21 6.10 -3.06 -11.95
CA GLN A 21 4.87 -3.12 -12.74
C GLN A 21 4.68 -4.49 -13.41
N VAL A 22 5.73 -5.01 -14.07
CA VAL A 22 5.69 -6.36 -14.67
C VAL A 22 5.35 -7.45 -13.64
N THR A 23 5.80 -7.27 -12.40
CA THR A 23 5.47 -8.19 -11.30
C THR A 23 3.98 -8.13 -10.97
N LEU A 24 3.42 -6.93 -10.80
CA LEU A 24 1.98 -6.74 -10.53
C LEU A 24 1.12 -7.30 -11.65
N ASP A 25 1.46 -7.00 -12.91
CA ASP A 25 0.76 -7.51 -14.08
C ASP A 25 0.81 -9.04 -14.15
N LEU A 26 1.92 -9.66 -13.70
CA LEU A 26 2.03 -11.12 -13.76
C LEU A 26 1.25 -11.75 -12.63
N ALA A 27 1.36 -11.20 -11.43
CA ALA A 27 0.60 -11.66 -10.29
C ALA A 27 -0.91 -11.54 -10.55
N ALA A 28 -1.34 -10.47 -11.22
CA ALA A 28 -2.69 -10.25 -11.72
C ALA A 28 -3.19 -11.39 -12.62
N GLU A 29 -2.33 -11.92 -13.51
CA GLU A 29 -2.67 -13.00 -14.45
C GLU A 29 -2.70 -14.38 -13.79
N VAL A 30 -1.73 -14.68 -12.92
CA VAL A 30 -1.49 -16.06 -12.42
C VAL A 30 -1.73 -16.25 -10.92
N GLY A 31 -2.12 -15.20 -10.21
CA GLY A 31 -2.24 -15.21 -8.75
C GLY A 31 -0.89 -15.27 -8.03
N TYR A 32 -0.92 -15.15 -6.70
CA TYR A 32 0.30 -15.24 -5.88
C TYR A 32 0.94 -16.64 -5.93
N ALA A 33 0.14 -17.69 -5.97
CA ALA A 33 0.63 -19.07 -6.04
C ALA A 33 1.40 -19.34 -7.35
N GLY A 34 0.89 -18.87 -8.50
CA GLY A 34 1.53 -19.03 -9.81
C GLY A 34 2.70 -18.09 -10.08
N LEU A 35 2.81 -16.99 -9.31
CA LEU A 35 3.88 -16.02 -9.47
C LEU A 35 5.25 -16.67 -9.22
N ASN A 36 6.17 -16.48 -10.16
CA ASN A 36 7.54 -16.97 -10.06
C ASN A 36 8.55 -15.96 -10.64
N ILE A 37 9.72 -15.85 -9.99
CA ILE A 37 10.76 -14.87 -10.35
C ILE A 37 11.30 -15.10 -11.77
N GLU A 38 11.29 -16.34 -12.28
CA GLU A 38 11.79 -16.65 -13.61
C GLU A 38 10.93 -16.06 -14.72
N ALA A 39 9.61 -16.17 -14.57
CA ALA A 39 8.64 -15.59 -15.47
C ALA A 39 8.66 -14.06 -15.40
N VAL A 40 8.81 -13.47 -14.20
CA VAL A 40 9.01 -12.03 -14.04
C VAL A 40 10.29 -11.59 -14.77
N ALA A 41 11.42 -12.25 -14.51
CA ALA A 41 12.72 -11.93 -15.13
C ALA A 41 12.64 -11.99 -16.66
N ARG A 42 12.05 -13.06 -17.20
CA ARG A 42 11.83 -13.23 -18.63
C ARG A 42 10.96 -12.13 -19.21
N ARG A 43 9.85 -11.76 -18.55
CA ARG A 43 8.94 -10.73 -19.04
C ARG A 43 9.53 -9.32 -18.96
N ALA A 44 10.28 -9.02 -17.91
CA ALA A 44 10.97 -7.74 -17.74
C ALA A 44 12.30 -7.66 -18.52
N GLY A 45 12.72 -8.72 -19.23
CA GLY A 45 13.98 -8.73 -19.98
C GLY A 45 15.24 -8.58 -19.10
N VAL A 46 15.19 -9.02 -17.84
CA VAL A 46 16.31 -8.93 -16.88
C VAL A 46 16.78 -10.31 -16.44
N GLY A 47 18.04 -10.42 -16.03
CA GLY A 47 18.56 -11.66 -15.44
C GLY A 47 18.03 -11.90 -14.02
N LYS A 48 17.79 -13.17 -13.64
CA LYS A 48 17.34 -13.57 -12.29
C LYS A 48 18.21 -12.99 -11.17
N HIS A 49 19.53 -12.99 -11.37
CA HIS A 49 20.49 -12.44 -10.40
C HIS A 49 20.26 -10.94 -10.13
N THR A 50 19.79 -10.18 -11.12
CA THR A 50 19.45 -8.76 -10.95
C THR A 50 18.28 -8.56 -9.99
N ILE A 51 17.30 -9.47 -10.01
CA ILE A 51 16.14 -9.45 -9.12
C ILE A 51 16.57 -9.91 -7.72
N TYR A 52 17.20 -11.07 -7.60
CA TYR A 52 17.59 -11.65 -6.31
C TYR A 52 18.52 -10.77 -5.47
N ARG A 53 19.34 -9.92 -6.12
CA ARG A 53 20.20 -8.97 -5.41
C ARG A 53 19.40 -7.99 -4.52
N ARG A 54 18.13 -7.73 -4.85
CA ARG A 54 17.28 -6.75 -4.15
C ARG A 54 16.09 -7.39 -3.45
N TRP A 55 15.54 -8.44 -4.05
CA TRP A 55 14.37 -9.13 -3.53
C TRP A 55 14.71 -10.61 -3.33
N PRO A 56 14.92 -11.03 -2.08
CA PRO A 56 15.34 -12.41 -1.79
C PRO A 56 14.22 -13.44 -2.07
N SER A 57 12.97 -13.00 -2.23
CA SER A 57 11.82 -13.86 -2.48
C SER A 57 10.80 -13.22 -3.42
N LYS A 58 9.90 -14.03 -4.01
CA LYS A 58 8.78 -13.53 -4.83
C LYS A 58 7.84 -12.63 -4.01
N ALA A 59 7.69 -12.93 -2.71
CA ALA A 59 6.89 -12.14 -1.79
C ALA A 59 7.52 -10.75 -1.58
N ALA A 60 8.82 -10.70 -1.33
CA ALA A 60 9.53 -9.43 -1.19
C ALA A 60 9.40 -8.54 -2.44
N LEU A 61 9.50 -9.13 -3.64
CA LEU A 61 9.31 -8.41 -4.90
C LEU A 61 7.88 -7.90 -5.06
N LEU A 62 6.89 -8.76 -4.82
CA LEU A 62 5.47 -8.39 -4.92
C LEU A 62 5.09 -7.31 -3.91
N LEU A 63 5.56 -7.41 -2.66
CA LEU A 63 5.26 -6.45 -1.59
C LEU A 63 5.86 -5.08 -1.87
N ASP A 64 7.09 -5.01 -2.38
CA ASP A 64 7.67 -3.74 -2.83
C ASP A 64 6.90 -3.16 -4.02
N ALA A 65 6.37 -4.01 -4.91
CA ALA A 65 5.55 -3.56 -6.03
C ALA A 65 4.21 -2.99 -5.56
N LEU A 66 3.55 -3.64 -4.59
CA LEU A 66 2.34 -3.11 -3.94
C LEU A 66 2.64 -1.81 -3.17
N SER A 67 3.72 -1.79 -2.39
CA SER A 67 4.16 -0.62 -1.62
C SER A 67 4.39 0.58 -2.53
N ARG A 68 5.00 0.37 -3.70
CA ARG A 68 5.19 1.42 -4.71
C ARG A 68 3.88 2.07 -5.15
N VAL A 69 2.80 1.30 -5.34
CA VAL A 69 1.46 1.83 -5.66
C VAL A 69 0.92 2.68 -4.50
N TRP A 70 1.09 2.23 -3.25
CA TRP A 70 0.66 2.98 -2.06
C TRP A 70 1.43 4.27 -1.79
N THR A 71 2.69 4.34 -2.24
CA THR A 71 3.54 5.53 -2.06
C THR A 71 3.51 6.49 -3.24
N THR A 72 2.72 6.21 -4.28
CA THR A 72 2.56 7.15 -5.40
C THR A 72 1.11 7.33 -5.76
N ASP A 73 0.50 6.28 -6.31
CA ASP A 73 -0.80 6.42 -6.95
C ASP A 73 -1.84 6.53 -5.87
N LEU A 74 -1.72 5.77 -4.78
CA LEU A 74 -2.65 5.80 -3.65
C LEU A 74 -2.08 6.59 -2.44
N ASP A 75 -1.08 7.44 -2.63
CA ASP A 75 -0.59 8.28 -1.53
C ASP A 75 -1.63 9.36 -1.18
N TYR A 76 -1.54 9.90 0.03
CA TYR A 76 -2.42 10.95 0.51
C TYR A 76 -2.12 12.27 -0.19
N HIS A 77 -3.17 12.95 -0.65
CA HIS A 77 -3.09 14.38 -0.91
C HIS A 77 -3.17 15.15 0.42
N ASP A 78 -2.58 16.33 0.45
CA ASP A 78 -2.60 17.23 1.62
C ASP A 78 -3.31 18.51 1.20
N THR A 79 -4.64 18.49 1.27
CA THR A 79 -5.50 19.58 0.77
C THR A 79 -5.83 20.62 1.85
N GLY A 80 -5.42 20.37 3.10
CA GLY A 80 -5.83 21.15 4.27
C GLY A 80 -7.20 20.75 4.85
N ASP A 81 -7.75 19.61 4.40
CA ASP A 81 -8.89 18.92 5.01
C ASP A 81 -8.55 17.44 5.19
N VAL A 82 -8.12 17.08 6.40
CA VAL A 82 -7.71 15.71 6.74
C VAL A 82 -8.84 14.70 6.57
N ARG A 83 -10.09 15.10 6.82
CA ARG A 83 -11.22 14.18 6.63
C ARG A 83 -11.40 13.89 5.13
N ALA A 84 -11.36 14.92 4.29
CA ALA A 84 -11.48 14.74 2.84
C ALA A 84 -10.32 13.92 2.27
N ASP A 85 -9.09 14.18 2.72
CA ASP A 85 -7.89 13.48 2.27
C ASP A 85 -7.91 12.00 2.68
N LEU A 86 -8.30 11.70 3.92
CA LEU A 86 -8.48 10.32 4.39
C LEU A 86 -9.57 9.60 3.58
N ARG A 87 -10.71 10.27 3.35
CA ARG A 87 -11.85 9.70 2.61
C ARG A 87 -11.45 9.34 1.18
N GLU A 88 -10.83 10.28 0.47
CA GLU A 88 -10.41 10.08 -0.91
C GLU A 88 -9.41 8.92 -1.01
N GLN A 89 -8.41 8.88 -0.13
CA GLN A 89 -7.40 7.82 -0.13
C GLN A 89 -8.01 6.44 0.17
N PHE A 90 -8.96 6.36 1.10
CA PHE A 90 -9.61 5.11 1.50
C PHE A 90 -10.48 4.55 0.37
N LEU A 91 -11.24 5.42 -0.31
CA LEU A 91 -12.08 5.04 -1.44
C LEU A 91 -11.27 4.60 -2.66
N ARG A 92 -10.08 5.17 -2.87
CA ARG A 92 -9.16 4.75 -3.95
C ARG A 92 -8.45 3.44 -3.62
N SER A 93 -8.12 3.23 -2.35
CA SER A 93 -7.43 2.02 -1.88
C SER A 93 -8.33 0.79 -1.78
N ALA A 94 -9.61 0.99 -1.44
CA ALA A 94 -10.55 -0.11 -1.22
C ALA A 94 -10.64 -1.06 -2.44
N PRO A 95 -10.86 -0.61 -3.69
CA PRO A 95 -10.85 -1.47 -4.87
C PRO A 95 -9.49 -2.14 -5.11
N ALA A 96 -8.38 -1.43 -4.87
CA ALA A 96 -7.04 -1.99 -5.07
C ALA A 96 -6.77 -3.19 -4.12
N LEU A 97 -7.35 -3.15 -2.93
CA LEU A 97 -7.27 -4.22 -1.94
C LEU A 97 -8.28 -5.34 -2.17
N SER A 98 -9.50 -5.04 -2.61
CA SER A 98 -10.59 -6.03 -2.66
C SER A 98 -10.80 -6.67 -4.03
N SER A 99 -10.47 -5.95 -5.11
CA SER A 99 -10.96 -6.23 -6.46
C SER A 99 -9.85 -6.73 -7.40
N PRO A 100 -10.20 -7.49 -8.43
CA PRO A 100 -9.26 -7.85 -9.48
C PRO A 100 -8.63 -6.60 -10.13
N PRO A 101 -7.37 -6.67 -10.54
CA PRO A 101 -6.57 -7.89 -10.53
C PRO A 101 -5.70 -8.09 -9.27
N ILE A 102 -5.52 -7.06 -8.44
CA ILE A 102 -4.56 -7.08 -7.31
C ILE A 102 -5.14 -7.70 -6.04
N GLY A 103 -6.40 -7.42 -5.72
CA GLY A 103 -7.01 -7.87 -4.45
C GLY A 103 -6.93 -9.39 -4.21
N PRO A 104 -7.26 -10.25 -5.19
CA PRO A 104 -7.10 -11.70 -5.04
C PRO A 104 -5.66 -12.15 -4.77
N VAL A 105 -4.67 -11.51 -5.41
CA VAL A 105 -3.25 -11.80 -5.22
C VAL A 105 -2.86 -11.49 -3.78
N TYR A 106 -3.23 -10.30 -3.31
CA TYR A 106 -2.86 -9.84 -1.98
C TYR A 106 -3.52 -10.68 -0.88
N ARG A 107 -4.81 -11.03 -1.04
CA ARG A 107 -5.49 -11.97 -0.13
C ARG A 107 -4.79 -13.35 -0.08
N GLY A 108 -4.36 -13.87 -1.24
CA GLY A 108 -3.61 -15.13 -1.31
C GLY A 108 -2.29 -15.07 -0.54
N LEU A 109 -1.56 -13.96 -0.65
CA LEU A 109 -0.33 -13.72 0.11
C LEU A 109 -0.60 -13.66 1.63
N ILE A 110 -1.63 -12.93 2.06
CA ILE A 110 -2.01 -12.83 3.48
C ILE A 110 -2.38 -14.20 4.05
N ALA A 111 -3.10 -15.03 3.27
CA ALA A 111 -3.48 -16.37 3.67
C ALA A 111 -2.25 -17.27 3.90
N GLU A 112 -1.29 -17.27 2.96
CA GLU A 112 -0.04 -18.04 3.10
C GLU A 112 0.79 -17.57 4.30
N ALA A 113 0.83 -16.24 4.54
CA ALA A 113 1.53 -15.64 5.67
C ALA A 113 0.98 -16.08 7.05
N GLN A 114 -0.25 -16.59 7.15
CA GLN A 114 -0.78 -17.09 8.44
C GLN A 114 -0.06 -18.36 8.91
N SER A 115 0.48 -19.15 7.99
CA SER A 115 1.21 -20.39 8.29
C SER A 115 2.74 -20.25 8.24
N ASP A 116 3.26 -19.12 7.75
CA ASP A 116 4.70 -18.86 7.59
C ASP A 116 5.10 -17.57 8.33
N PRO A 117 5.75 -17.69 9.52
CA PRO A 117 6.19 -16.53 10.29
C PRO A 117 7.19 -15.62 9.57
N ALA A 118 8.05 -16.16 8.69
CA ALA A 118 9.02 -15.38 7.94
C ALA A 118 8.35 -14.57 6.83
N LEU A 119 7.36 -15.18 6.16
CA LEU A 119 6.51 -14.48 5.19
C LEU A 119 5.67 -13.39 5.85
N ARG A 120 5.12 -13.67 7.04
CA ARG A 120 4.39 -12.67 7.84
C ARG A 120 5.25 -11.48 8.22
N ALA A 121 6.48 -11.72 8.68
CA ALA A 121 7.45 -10.65 8.96
C ALA A 121 7.75 -9.83 7.69
N THR A 122 7.96 -10.51 6.57
CA THR A 122 8.21 -9.84 5.27
C THR A 122 7.03 -8.97 4.83
N LEU A 123 5.79 -9.47 4.95
CA LEU A 123 4.55 -8.73 4.69
C LEU A 123 4.45 -7.47 5.54
N HIS A 124 4.70 -7.61 6.84
CA HIS A 124 4.65 -6.49 7.78
C HIS A 124 5.72 -5.44 7.44
N GLU A 125 6.98 -5.85 7.32
CA GLU A 125 8.12 -4.97 7.10
C GLU A 125 8.06 -4.21 5.77
N ARG A 126 7.64 -4.88 4.69
CA ARG A 126 7.73 -4.31 3.34
C ARG A 126 6.47 -3.58 2.88
N PHE A 127 5.33 -3.85 3.49
CA PHE A 127 4.07 -3.27 3.05
C PHE A 127 3.27 -2.65 4.20
N LEU A 128 2.89 -3.42 5.23
CA LEU A 128 1.98 -2.90 6.27
C LEU A 128 2.56 -1.69 7.01
N LEU A 129 3.84 -1.73 7.39
CA LEU A 129 4.53 -0.58 7.99
C LEU A 129 4.52 0.65 7.07
N THR A 130 4.57 0.46 5.75
CA THR A 130 4.50 1.59 4.82
C THR A 130 3.09 2.18 4.79
N VAL A 131 2.05 1.34 4.72
CA VAL A 131 0.65 1.78 4.73
C VAL A 131 0.34 2.55 6.01
N GLU A 132 0.63 1.96 7.16
CA GLU A 132 0.42 2.56 8.49
C GLU A 132 1.18 3.88 8.63
N LYS A 133 2.46 3.90 8.23
CA LYS A 133 3.27 5.12 8.28
C LYS A 133 2.70 6.23 7.40
N ARG A 134 2.20 5.94 6.20
CA ARG A 134 1.60 6.97 5.33
C ARG A 134 0.35 7.57 5.94
N THR A 135 -0.50 6.74 6.54
CA THR A 135 -1.69 7.20 7.28
C THR A 135 -1.27 8.06 8.47
N LEU A 136 -0.33 7.59 9.29
CA LEU A 136 0.20 8.32 10.43
C LEU A 136 0.82 9.66 10.01
N ASP A 137 1.67 9.68 8.99
CA ASP A 137 2.31 10.88 8.49
C ASP A 137 1.26 11.93 8.05
N ARG A 138 0.15 11.51 7.40
CA ARG A 138 -0.92 12.44 7.01
C ARG A 138 -1.66 13.02 8.20
N ILE A 139 -2.07 12.21 9.18
CA ILE A 139 -2.82 12.69 10.35
C ILE A 139 -1.93 13.51 11.30
N THR A 140 -0.64 13.18 11.41
CA THR A 140 0.32 14.00 12.16
C THR A 140 0.52 15.38 11.53
N ARG A 141 0.57 15.48 10.19
CA ARG A 141 0.56 16.80 9.53
C ARG A 141 -0.72 17.59 9.81
N ALA A 142 -1.88 16.93 9.83
CA ALA A 142 -3.15 17.57 10.20
C ALA A 142 -3.14 18.08 11.64
N GLN A 143 -2.58 17.30 12.57
CA GLN A 143 -2.40 17.69 13.96
C GLN A 143 -1.51 18.94 14.07
N HIS A 144 -0.38 18.98 13.36
CA HIS A 144 0.49 20.16 13.32
C HIS A 144 -0.18 21.38 12.67
N ALA A 145 -1.10 21.18 11.73
CA ALA A 145 -1.92 22.23 11.13
C ALA A 145 -3.10 22.68 12.02
N GLY A 146 -3.32 22.03 13.16
CA GLY A 146 -4.40 22.35 14.11
C GLY A 146 -5.77 21.78 13.73
N GLU A 147 -5.84 20.91 12.72
CA GLU A 147 -7.08 20.21 12.34
C GLU A 147 -7.49 19.16 13.38
N LEU A 148 -6.50 18.54 14.02
CA LEU A 148 -6.67 17.55 15.08
C LEU A 148 -6.13 18.05 16.43
N VAL A 149 -6.63 17.47 17.52
CA VAL A 149 -6.19 17.78 18.89
C VAL A 149 -4.68 17.60 19.06
N ALA A 150 -4.05 18.58 19.70
CA ALA A 150 -2.63 18.55 20.01
C ALA A 150 -2.31 17.52 21.12
N ASP A 151 -1.03 17.13 21.20
CA ASP A 151 -0.46 16.34 22.30
C ASP A 151 -1.09 14.96 22.53
N VAL A 152 -1.73 14.39 21.50
CA VAL A 152 -2.16 12.98 21.50
C VAL A 152 -1.29 12.16 20.56
N ASP A 153 -0.97 10.94 20.98
CA ASP A 153 -0.36 9.94 20.13
C ASP A 153 -1.40 9.37 19.16
N LEU A 154 -1.10 9.45 17.86
CA LEU A 154 -1.97 9.02 16.78
C LEU A 154 -1.57 7.68 16.17
N GLU A 155 -0.52 7.01 16.68
CA GLU A 155 -0.05 5.70 16.17
C GLU A 155 -1.18 4.66 16.17
N PHE A 156 -1.86 4.49 17.32
CA PHE A 156 -2.96 3.54 17.42
C PHE A 156 -4.19 3.97 16.59
N ALA A 157 -4.40 5.27 16.38
CA ALA A 157 -5.48 5.76 15.53
C ALA A 157 -5.24 5.37 14.06
N ALA A 158 -3.99 5.46 13.58
CA ALA A 158 -3.62 4.99 12.25
C ALA A 158 -3.84 3.47 12.12
N GLU A 159 -3.46 2.69 13.13
CA GLU A 159 -3.70 1.24 13.16
C GLU A 159 -5.20 0.90 13.05
N VAL A 160 -6.06 1.57 13.82
CA VAL A 160 -7.52 1.34 13.77
C VAL A 160 -8.11 1.70 12.41
N LEU A 161 -7.68 2.81 11.82
CA LEU A 161 -8.11 3.28 10.50
C LEU A 161 -7.76 2.24 9.42
N CYS A 162 -6.49 1.80 9.36
CA CYS A 162 -6.05 0.78 8.41
C CYS A 162 -6.70 -0.59 8.69
N GLY A 163 -6.70 -1.03 9.95
CA GLY A 163 -7.19 -2.33 10.39
C GLY A 163 -8.67 -2.55 10.10
N THR A 164 -9.49 -1.50 10.15
CA THR A 164 -10.92 -1.58 9.81
C THR A 164 -11.14 -1.97 8.34
N LEU A 165 -10.33 -1.42 7.42
CA LEU A 165 -10.37 -1.78 6.01
C LEU A 165 -10.00 -3.25 5.81
N TYR A 166 -8.93 -3.71 6.45
CA TYR A 166 -8.48 -5.10 6.42
C TYR A 166 -9.50 -6.07 7.01
N TYR A 167 -10.10 -5.74 8.15
CA TYR A 167 -11.16 -6.54 8.75
C TYR A 167 -12.34 -6.71 7.78
N ARG A 168 -12.76 -5.62 7.14
CA ARG A 168 -13.86 -5.67 6.16
C ARG A 168 -13.49 -6.50 4.94
N GLN A 169 -12.26 -6.36 4.43
CA GLN A 169 -11.78 -7.06 3.24
C GLN A 169 -11.56 -8.57 3.45
N LEU A 170 -11.03 -8.97 4.61
CA LEU A 170 -10.55 -10.33 4.85
C LEU A 170 -11.54 -11.23 5.60
N LEU A 171 -12.31 -10.65 6.53
CA LEU A 171 -13.11 -11.42 7.49
C LEU A 171 -14.61 -11.16 7.37
N SER A 172 -15.00 -9.99 6.85
CA SER A 172 -16.39 -9.59 6.69
C SER A 172 -16.86 -9.82 5.25
N THR A 173 -18.17 -9.97 5.07
CA THR A 173 -18.83 -9.93 3.75
C THR A 173 -19.38 -8.54 3.40
N ARG A 174 -19.29 -7.59 4.34
CA ARG A 174 -19.72 -6.19 4.14
C ARG A 174 -18.74 -5.45 3.22
N PRO A 175 -19.21 -4.63 2.27
CA PRO A 175 -18.34 -3.85 1.39
C PRO A 175 -17.58 -2.76 2.15
N ILE A 176 -16.52 -2.26 1.51
CA ILE A 176 -15.86 -1.00 1.87
C ILE A 176 -16.39 0.05 0.88
N ASP A 177 -17.55 0.61 1.19
CA ASP A 177 -18.23 1.63 0.40
C ASP A 177 -18.11 3.02 1.03
N GLU A 178 -18.72 4.03 0.41
CA GLU A 178 -18.70 5.41 0.91
C GLU A 178 -19.20 5.54 2.34
N ASN A 179 -20.33 4.90 2.66
CA ASN A 179 -20.89 4.93 4.01
C ASN A 179 -19.94 4.30 5.03
N ALA A 180 -19.32 3.16 4.70
CA ALA A 180 -18.35 2.51 5.57
C ALA A 180 -17.16 3.40 5.91
N VAL A 181 -16.64 4.11 4.90
CA VAL A 181 -15.52 5.04 5.06
C VAL A 181 -15.97 6.26 5.84
N ASP A 182 -17.13 6.82 5.52
CA ASP A 182 -17.66 8.01 6.18
C ASP A 182 -17.95 7.75 7.68
N ASP A 183 -18.57 6.63 8.03
CA ASP A 183 -18.83 6.24 9.43
C ASP A 183 -17.52 6.10 10.23
N LEU A 184 -16.50 5.47 9.65
CA LEU A 184 -15.19 5.30 10.27
C LEU A 184 -14.51 6.65 10.50
N LEU A 185 -14.56 7.53 9.51
CA LEU A 185 -13.96 8.85 9.60
C LEU A 185 -14.74 9.76 10.55
N ASP A 186 -16.06 9.66 10.61
CA ASP A 186 -16.85 10.41 11.57
C ASP A 186 -16.55 9.99 13.01
N MET A 187 -16.32 8.69 13.27
CA MET A 187 -15.81 8.23 14.57
C MET A 187 -14.43 8.80 14.89
N PHE A 188 -13.50 8.78 13.93
CA PHE A 188 -12.17 9.35 14.09
C PHE A 188 -12.22 10.86 14.36
N MET A 189 -12.98 11.62 13.56
CA MET A 189 -13.12 13.06 13.73
C MET A 189 -13.85 13.42 15.02
N ALA A 190 -14.83 12.63 15.47
CA ALA A 190 -15.48 12.86 16.76
C ALA A 190 -14.49 12.71 17.94
N ALA A 191 -13.53 11.80 17.84
CA ALA A 191 -12.51 11.58 18.86
C ALA A 191 -11.37 12.62 18.82
N TYR A 192 -10.96 13.05 17.63
CA TYR A 192 -9.71 13.80 17.46
C TYR A 192 -9.85 15.20 16.87
N ARG A 193 -11.02 15.65 16.40
CA ARG A 193 -11.15 17.01 15.85
C ARG A 193 -10.91 18.06 16.93
N THR A 194 -10.24 19.14 16.56
CA THR A 194 -10.16 20.31 17.42
C THR A 194 -11.57 20.89 17.63
N THR A 195 -11.99 21.02 18.89
CA THR A 195 -13.20 21.78 19.23
C THR A 195 -12.80 23.25 19.21
N ARG A 196 -13.18 23.99 18.17
CA ARG A 196 -13.13 25.45 18.20
C ARG A 196 -14.21 26.01 19.10
#